data_AF-A0A8C2MBS9-F1
#
_entry.id   AF-A0A8C2MBS9-F1
#
_cell.length_a   1.000
_cell.length_b   1.000
_cell.length_c   1.000
_cell.angle_alpha   90.00
_cell.angle_beta   90.00
_cell.angle_gamma   90.00
#
_symmetry.space_group_name_H-M   'P 1'
#
loop_
_entity.id
_entity.type
_entity.pdbx_description
1 polymer ?
#
loop_
_entity_poly.entity_id
_entity_poly.type
_entity_poly.pdbx_seq_one_letter_code
_entity_poly.pdbx_strand_id
1 'polypeptide(L)' 'MGLKAAQKTLFPLRSIDDVVRLFAAELGREEPDLVLLSLVLGFVEHFLAVNRVIPTNPIGTSL' A
#
# COMPACT_ATOMS: atom_id res chain seq x y z
N MET A 1 -5.38 -5.30 -16.79
CA MET A 1 -5.22 -5.54 -15.34
C MET A 1 -3.90 -4.92 -14.91
N GLY A 2 -3.94 -3.91 -14.06
CA GLY A 2 -2.75 -3.19 -13.61
C GLY A 2 -3.13 -1.88 -12.93
N LEU A 3 -2.26 -1.34 -12.07
CA LEU A 3 -2.53 -0.08 -11.39
C LEU A 3 -2.76 1.04 -12.40
N LYS A 4 -3.93 1.69 -12.31
CA LYS A 4 -4.24 2.92 -13.03
C LYS A 4 -3.31 4.04 -12.56
N ALA A 5 -3.04 5.01 -13.43
CA ALA A 5 -2.16 6.14 -13.09
C ALA A 5 -2.61 6.86 -11.79
N ALA A 6 -3.92 7.03 -11.58
CA ALA A 6 -4.50 7.63 -10.38
C ALA A 6 -4.25 6.83 -9.08
N GLN A 7 -4.03 5.51 -9.16
CA GLN A 7 -3.64 4.72 -7.98
C GLN A 7 -2.17 4.96 -7.65
N LYS A 8 -1.31 5.04 -8.67
CA LYS A 8 0.13 5.23 -8.49
C LYS A 8 0.48 6.58 -7.87
N THR A 9 -0.32 7.62 -8.11
CA THR A 9 -0.10 8.96 -7.56
C THR A 9 -0.28 9.06 -6.04
N LEU A 10 -0.93 8.06 -5.42
CA LEU A 10 -1.13 8.02 -3.97
C LEU A 10 0.04 7.38 -3.23
N PHE A 11 0.98 6.76 -3.96
CA PHE A 11 2.20 6.20 -3.39
C PHE A 11 3.33 7.25 -3.37
N PRO A 12 4.26 7.18 -2.40
CA PRO A 12 4.37 6.18 -1.34
C PRO A 12 3.43 6.46 -0.14
N LEU A 13 2.92 5.41 0.49
CA LEU A 13 2.13 5.50 1.72
C LEU A 13 3.10 5.59 2.91
N ARG A 14 3.12 6.74 3.61
CA ARG A 14 4.08 7.01 4.69
C ARG A 14 3.43 7.07 6.07
N SER A 15 2.10 7.06 6.12
CA SER A 15 1.31 7.20 7.33
C SER A 15 0.03 6.39 7.24
N ILE A 16 -0.62 6.18 8.38
CA ILE A 16 -1.96 5.59 8.43
C ILE A 16 -2.95 6.45 7.62
N ASP A 17 -2.83 7.78 7.70
CA ASP A 17 -3.68 8.69 6.94
C ASP A 17 -3.54 8.49 5.41
N ASP A 18 -2.34 8.18 4.92
CA ASP A 18 -2.14 7.89 3.49
C ASP A 18 -2.84 6.58 3.08
N VAL A 19 -2.83 5.56 3.95
CA VAL A 19 -3.57 4.32 3.72
C VAL A 19 -5.07 4.61 3.69
N VAL A 20 -5.59 5.40 4.64
CA VAL A 20 -7.00 5.80 4.66
C VAL A 20 -7.37 6.57 3.39
N ARG A 21 -6.51 7.49 2.91
CA ARG A 21 -6.71 8.22 1.65
C ARG A 21 -6.76 7.30 0.43
N LEU A 22 -5.90 6.27 0.39
CA LEU A 22 -5.95 5.26 -0.67
C LEU A 22 -7.27 4.48 -0.66
N PHE A 23 -7.72 4.06 0.52
CA PHE A 23 -9.00 3.37 0.66
C PHE A 23 -10.17 4.26 0.27
N ALA A 24 -10.17 5.53 0.69
CA ALA A 24 -11.21 6.49 0.29
C ALA A 24 -11.24 6.70 -1.23
N ALA A 25 -10.06 6.80 -1.87
CA ALA A 25 -9.97 6.95 -3.33
C ALA A 25 -10.44 5.71 -4.09
N GLU A 26 -10.17 4.50 -3.59
CA GLU A 26 -10.64 3.27 -4.23
C GLU A 26 -12.14 3.03 -4.01
N LEU A 27 -12.67 3.31 -2.81
CA LEU A 27 -14.10 3.20 -2.51
C LEU A 27 -14.95 4.22 -3.28
N GLY A 28 -14.37 5.33 -3.71
CA GLY A 28 -15.04 6.31 -4.59
C GLY A 28 -15.17 5.86 -6.05
N ARG A 29 -14.64 4.70 -6.42
CA ARG A 29 -14.70 4.16 -7.78
C ARG A 29 -15.82 3.15 -7.91
N GLU A 30 -16.33 3.02 -9.13
CA GLU A 30 -17.38 2.03 -9.45
C GLU A 30 -16.93 0.60 -9.10
N GLU A 31 -15.66 0.28 -9.35
CA GLU A 31 -15.06 -1.00 -8.98
C GLU A 31 -13.73 -0.75 -8.23
N PRO A 32 -13.70 -0.93 -6.90
CA PRO A 32 -12.49 -0.80 -6.10
C PRO A 32 -11.55 -1.96 -6.35
N ASP A 33 -10.24 -1.69 -6.42
CA ASP A 33 -9.22 -2.71 -6.61
C ASP A 33 -8.93 -3.46 -5.31
N LEU A 34 -9.66 -4.55 -5.08
CA LEU A 34 -9.51 -5.38 -3.87
C LEU A 34 -8.13 -6.00 -3.74
N VAL A 35 -7.45 -6.29 -4.86
CA VAL A 35 -6.10 -6.86 -4.84
C VAL A 35 -5.11 -5.82 -4.33
N LEU A 36 -5.18 -4.59 -4.83
CA LEU A 36 -4.35 -3.49 -4.35
C LEU A 36 -4.56 -3.22 -2.85
N LEU A 37 -5.83 -3.12 -2.42
CA LEU A 37 -6.17 -2.83 -1.02
C LEU A 37 -5.69 -3.95 -0.08
N SER A 38 -5.85 -5.21 -0.48
CA SER A 38 -5.38 -6.37 0.28
C SER A 38 -3.85 -6.42 0.39
N LEU A 39 -3.15 -6.16 -0.72
CA LEU A 39 -1.69 -6.11 -0.72
C LEU A 39 -1.14 -5.01 0.20
N VAL A 40 -1.75 -3.83 0.19
CA VAL A 40 -1.34 -2.73 1.07
C VAL A 40 -1.56 -3.07 2.54
N LEU A 41 -2.72 -3.63 2.89
CA LEU A 41 -3.00 -4.07 4.26
C LEU A 41 -2.03 -5.16 4.70
N GLY A 42 -1.84 -6.20 3.90
CA GLY A 42 -0.91 -7.29 4.22
C GLY A 42 0.52 -6.80 4.39
N PHE A 43 0.97 -5.86 3.56
CA PHE A 43 2.29 -5.24 3.69
C PHE A 43 2.42 -4.49 5.02
N VAL A 44 1.48 -3.61 5.35
CA VAL A 44 1.53 -2.81 6.59
C VAL A 44 1.40 -3.73 7.82
N GLU A 45 0.49 -4.71 7.81
CA GLU A 45 0.31 -5.69 8.88
C GLU A 45 1.58 -6.51 9.12
N HIS A 46 2.26 -6.92 8.04
CA HIS A 46 3.51 -7.66 8.16
C HIS A 46 4.55 -6.89 8.98
N PHE A 47 4.78 -5.61 8.68
CA PHE A 47 5.79 -4.81 9.39
C PHE A 47 5.33 -4.28 10.76
N LEU A 48 4.02 -4.18 11.01
CA LEU A 48 3.50 -3.69 12.28
C LEU A 48 3.19 -4.78 13.30
N ALA A 49 2.82 -5.99 12.86
CA ALA A 49 2.36 -7.08 13.71
C ALA A 49 3.23 -8.34 13.60
N VAL A 50 3.63 -8.75 12.39
CA VAL A 50 4.35 -10.02 12.17
C VAL A 50 5.85 -9.88 12.46
N ASN A 51 6.49 -8.88 11.85
CA ASN A 51 7.92 -8.61 12.00
C ASN A 51 8.17 -7.11 12.14
N ARG A 52 8.29 -6.66 13.39
CA ARG A 52 8.52 -5.25 13.75
C ARG A 52 9.99 -4.84 13.68
N VAL A 53 10.88 -5.76 13.33
CA VAL A 53 12.30 -5.46 13.16
C VAL A 53 12.49 -4.75 11.83
N ILE A 54 12.99 -3.51 11.88
CA ILE A 54 13.31 -2.74 10.68
C ILE A 54 14.53 -3.40 10.02
N PRO A 55 14.41 -3.90 8.77
CA PRO A 55 15.53 -4.48 8.06
C PRO A 55 16.61 -3.42 7.86
N THR A 56 17.82 -3.68 8.33
CA THR A 56 18.98 -2.80 8.12
C THR A 56 19.59 -2.95 6.73
N ASN A 57 19.28 -4.04 6.02
CA ASN A 57 19.51 -4.18 4.59
C ASN A 57 18.23 -3.79 3.83
N PRO A 58 18.24 -2.72 3.01
CA PRO A 58 17.06 -2.34 2.25
C PRO A 58 16.76 -3.39 1.18
N ILE A 59 15.62 -4.06 1.30
CA ILE A 59 15.03 -4.82 0.20
C ILE A 59 14.44 -3.78 -0.76
N GLY A 60 15.22 -3.32 -1.74
CA GLY A 60 14.73 -2.34 -2.73
C GLY A 60 15.77 -1.59 -3.56
N THR A 61 17.07 -1.69 -3.28
CA THR A 61 18.12 -0.98 -4.06
C THR A 61 18.83 -1.84 -5.11
N SER A 62 18.34 -3.05 -5.36
CA SER A 62 18.95 -4.00 -6.30
C SER A 62 17.95 -4.49 -7.35
N LEU A 63 17.35 -3.56 -8.11
CA LEU A 63 16.70 -3.83 -9.40
C LEU A 63 16.90 -2.66 -10.34
#